data_AF-A0A4U7EMP3-F1
#
_entry.id   AF-A0A4U7EMP3-F1
#
_cell.length_a   1.000
_cell.length_b   1.000
_cell.length_c   1.000
_cell.angle_alpha   90.00
_cell.angle_beta   90.00
_cell.angle_gamma   90.00
#
_symmetry.space_group_name_H-M   'P 1'
#
loop_
_entity.id
_entity.type
_entity.pdbx_description
1 polymer ?
#
loop_
_entity_poly.entity_id
_entity_poly.type
_entity_poly.pdbx_seq_one_letter_code
_entity_poly.pdbx_strand_id
1 'polypeptide(L)'
;MTDADDGAGADEEAETSGDDREDPLAAAGVDPVVPESAAEAAAESFAADDEVRGFLRDVAADVRGDSSESKQLSAILYRVSDLYDDEEETSPEEIYLNVRHIMRIKSDGGLRR
;
A
#
# COMPACT_ATOMS: atom_id res chain seq x y z
N MET A 1 41.29 13.41 -31.90
CA MET A 1 41.50 13.03 -30.50
C MET A 1 40.39 13.74 -29.74
N THR A 2 39.19 13.16 -29.55
CA THR A 2 38.81 12.16 -28.52
C THR A 2 39.34 12.56 -27.13
N ASP A 3 38.57 12.71 -26.07
CA ASP A 3 37.41 11.98 -25.53
C ASP A 3 36.51 12.96 -24.74
N ALA A 4 35.17 12.91 -24.62
CA ALA A 4 34.25 11.81 -24.28
C ALA A 4 34.43 11.26 -22.84
N ASP A 5 33.77 11.91 -21.88
CA ASP A 5 33.45 11.37 -20.53
C ASP A 5 32.22 12.16 -20.07
N ASP A 6 31.00 11.65 -20.22
CA ASP A 6 30.32 10.58 -19.47
C ASP A 6 29.95 11.02 -18.04
N GLY A 7 28.65 11.00 -17.80
CA GLY A 7 27.99 11.65 -16.68
C GLY A 7 26.51 11.33 -16.73
N ALA A 8 26.22 10.05 -16.90
CA ALA A 8 24.90 9.45 -16.78
C ALA A 8 24.32 9.74 -15.38
N GLY A 9 23.19 10.41 -15.39
CA GLY A 9 22.27 10.56 -14.27
C GLY A 9 20.92 10.88 -14.88
N ALA A 10 20.43 9.97 -15.72
CA ALA A 10 19.04 10.01 -16.14
C ALA A 10 18.24 9.73 -14.87
N ASP A 11 17.70 10.80 -14.28
CA ASP A 11 16.54 10.72 -13.43
C ASP A 11 15.51 9.89 -14.19
N GLU A 12 15.37 8.62 -13.78
CA GLU A 12 14.24 7.80 -14.14
C GLU A 12 13.04 8.41 -13.41
N GLU A 13 12.57 9.54 -13.97
CA GLU A 13 11.20 9.99 -13.80
C GLU A 13 10.35 8.79 -14.15
N ALA A 14 9.83 8.13 -13.11
CA ALA A 14 8.89 7.05 -13.24
C ALA A 14 7.73 7.61 -14.06
N GLU A 15 7.77 7.32 -15.36
CA GLU A 15 6.73 7.57 -16.33
C GLU A 15 5.47 6.97 -15.74
N THR A 16 4.68 7.83 -15.10
CA THR A 16 3.29 7.55 -14.77
C THR A 16 2.59 7.53 -16.12
N SER A 17 2.75 6.42 -16.85
CA SER A 17 1.88 6.06 -17.95
C SER A 17 0.49 5.96 -17.34
N GLY A 18 -0.23 7.07 -17.42
CA GLY A 18 -1.63 7.21 -17.13
C GLY A 18 -2.37 6.26 -18.06
N ASP A 19 -2.51 5.02 -17.62
CA ASP A 19 -3.51 4.12 -18.13
C ASP A 19 -4.85 4.73 -17.72
N ASP A 20 -5.53 5.33 -18.71
CA ASP A 20 -6.89 5.92 -18.67
C ASP A 20 -7.99 4.87 -18.33
N ARG A 21 -7.68 3.89 -17.48
CA ARG A 21 -8.68 3.02 -16.85
C ARG A 21 -9.03 3.61 -15.50
N GLU A 22 -10.30 3.97 -15.37
CA GLU A 22 -10.86 4.57 -14.16
C GLU A 22 -10.47 3.76 -12.92
N ASP A 23 -9.97 4.45 -11.90
CA ASP A 23 -9.72 3.85 -10.59
C ASP A 23 -10.98 3.09 -10.15
N PRO A 24 -10.92 1.80 -9.78
CA PRO A 24 -12.10 1.05 -9.36
C PRO A 24 -12.91 1.72 -8.25
N LEU A 25 -12.30 2.54 -7.37
CA LEU A 25 -13.05 3.38 -6.43
C LEU A 25 -13.78 4.54 -7.13
N ALA A 26 -13.13 5.22 -8.07
CA ALA A 26 -13.74 6.26 -8.89
C ALA A 26 -14.85 5.71 -9.81
N ALA A 27 -14.67 4.52 -10.39
CA ALA A 27 -15.65 3.82 -11.22
C ALA A 27 -16.87 3.34 -10.40
N ALA A 28 -16.68 3.03 -9.11
CA ALA A 28 -17.78 2.80 -8.17
C ALA A 28 -18.52 4.08 -7.79
N GLY A 29 -18.02 5.26 -8.19
CA GLY A 29 -18.59 6.57 -7.83
C GLY A 29 -18.43 6.89 -6.35
N VAL A 30 -17.54 6.20 -5.64
CA VAL A 30 -17.31 6.37 -4.20
C VAL A 30 -15.89 6.93 -4.05
N ASP A 31 -15.78 8.25 -3.99
CA ASP A 31 -14.60 8.87 -3.40
C ASP A 31 -14.68 8.59 -1.89
N PRO A 32 -13.74 7.82 -1.31
CA PRO A 32 -13.74 7.60 0.13
C PRO A 32 -13.61 8.95 0.82
N VAL A 33 -14.71 9.44 1.39
CA VAL A 33 -14.71 10.65 2.21
C VAL A 33 -13.89 10.34 3.45
N VAL A 34 -12.60 10.67 3.41
CA VAL A 34 -11.73 10.65 4.57
C VAL A 34 -12.06 11.92 5.37
N PRO A 35 -12.66 11.80 6.56
CA PRO A 35 -12.89 12.98 7.39
C PRO A 35 -11.53 13.61 7.72
N GLU A 36 -11.47 14.93 7.80
CA GLU A 36 -10.23 15.68 8.06
C GLU A 36 -9.51 15.17 9.32
N SER A 37 -10.27 14.82 10.37
CA SER A 37 -9.76 14.14 11.57
C SER A 37 -9.03 12.80 11.34
N ALA A 38 -9.43 12.00 10.36
CA ALA A 38 -8.74 10.75 10.03
C ALA A 38 -7.47 11.01 9.21
N ALA A 39 -7.45 12.06 8.38
CA ALA A 39 -6.25 12.50 7.70
C ALA A 39 -5.22 13.05 8.68
N GLU A 40 -5.66 13.84 9.67
CA GLU A 40 -4.81 14.32 10.78
C GLU A 40 -4.25 13.16 11.60
N ALA A 41 -5.09 12.18 11.96
CA ALA A 41 -4.63 11.00 12.71
C ALA A 41 -3.64 10.13 11.91
N ALA A 42 -3.78 10.05 10.58
CA ALA A 42 -2.84 9.34 9.73
C ALA A 42 -1.51 10.09 9.54
N ALA A 43 -1.52 11.43 9.68
CA ALA A 43 -0.33 12.26 9.66
C ALA A 43 0.45 12.22 10.98
N GLU A 44 -0.22 11.86 12.08
CA GLU A 44 0.42 11.61 13.37
C GLU A 44 1.10 10.23 13.39
N SER A 45 2.33 10.17 13.91
CA SER A 45 3.06 8.91 14.05
C SER A 45 2.37 8.02 15.08
N PHE A 46 2.18 6.75 14.75
CA PHE A 46 1.66 5.76 15.68
C PHE A 46 2.69 5.50 16.78
N ALA A 47 2.27 5.54 18.04
CA ALA A 47 3.12 5.16 19.15
C ALA A 47 3.38 3.65 19.11
N ALA A 48 4.62 3.25 19.41
CA ALA A 48 4.97 1.84 19.55
C ALA A 48 4.07 1.17 20.60
N ASP A 49 3.45 0.06 20.22
CA ASP A 49 2.49 -0.67 21.06
C ASP A 49 2.50 -2.17 20.72
N ASP A 50 3.28 -2.92 21.50
CA ASP A 50 3.43 -4.37 21.34
C ASP A 50 2.12 -5.14 21.60
N GLU A 51 1.21 -4.62 22.43
CA GLU A 51 -0.07 -5.27 22.69
C GLU A 51 -0.97 -5.18 21.47
N VAL A 52 -1.09 -4.00 20.88
CA VAL A 52 -1.86 -3.77 19.65
C VAL A 52 -1.24 -4.53 18.47
N ARG A 53 0.09 -4.46 18.32
CA ARG A 53 0.83 -5.21 17.31
C ARG A 53 0.58 -6.71 17.43
N GLY A 54 0.72 -7.26 18.63
CA GLY A 54 0.49 -8.68 18.92
C GLY A 54 -0.93 -9.10 18.59
N PHE A 55 -1.92 -8.32 19.03
CA PHE A 55 -3.33 -8.59 18.76
C PHE A 55 -3.64 -8.59 17.26
N LEU A 56 -3.14 -7.62 16.50
CA LEU A 56 -3.33 -7.59 15.04
C LEU A 56 -2.70 -8.80 14.35
N ARG A 57 -1.55 -9.27 14.84
CA ARG A 57 -0.88 -10.48 14.31
C ARG A 57 -1.63 -11.76 14.63
N ASP A 58 -2.25 -11.84 15.80
CA ASP A 58 -3.12 -12.97 16.17
C ASP A 58 -4.36 -13.02 15.27
N VAL A 59 -5.01 -11.88 15.04
CA VAL A 59 -6.14 -11.78 14.11
C VAL A 59 -5.69 -12.11 12.68
N ALA A 60 -4.53 -11.61 12.25
CA ALA A 60 -3.96 -11.89 10.94
C ALA A 60 -3.73 -13.39 10.72
N ALA A 61 -3.32 -14.12 11.76
CA ALA A 61 -3.16 -15.57 11.73
C ALA A 61 -4.51 -16.30 11.67
N ASP A 62 -5.50 -15.85 12.45
CA ASP A 62 -6.83 -16.48 12.54
C ASP A 62 -7.62 -16.38 11.22
N VAL A 63 -7.57 -15.23 10.54
CA VAL A 63 -8.30 -15.03 9.28
C VAL A 63 -7.61 -15.66 8.06
N ARG A 64 -6.40 -16.20 8.23
CA ARG A 64 -5.60 -16.74 7.13
C ARG A 64 -6.12 -18.11 6.69
N GLY A 65 -6.82 -18.15 5.56
CA GLY A 65 -7.29 -19.37 4.90
C GLY A 65 -6.53 -19.70 3.61
N ASP A 66 -7.11 -20.60 2.81
CA ASP A 66 -6.51 -21.07 1.56
C ASP A 66 -6.80 -20.16 0.35
N SER A 67 -7.84 -19.33 0.43
CA SER A 67 -8.22 -18.42 -0.66
C SER A 67 -7.19 -17.31 -0.86
N SER A 68 -7.13 -16.76 -2.07
CA SER A 68 -6.29 -15.60 -2.38
C SER A 68 -6.70 -14.39 -1.52
N GLU A 69 -8.01 -14.22 -1.32
CA GLU A 69 -8.61 -13.14 -0.53
C GLU A 69 -8.22 -13.21 0.95
N SER A 70 -8.29 -14.41 1.56
CA SER A 70 -7.95 -14.58 2.97
C SER A 70 -6.45 -14.39 3.23
N LYS A 71 -5.60 -14.83 2.30
CA LYS A 71 -4.15 -14.56 2.33
C LYS A 71 -3.84 -13.08 2.18
N GLN A 72 -4.55 -12.39 1.29
CA GLN A 72 -4.42 -10.95 1.10
C GLN A 72 -4.85 -10.18 2.36
N LEU A 73 -5.98 -10.53 2.96
CA LEU A 73 -6.45 -9.90 4.20
C LEU A 73 -5.44 -10.07 5.34
N SER A 74 -4.95 -11.30 5.53
CA SER A 74 -3.90 -11.60 6.50
C SER A 74 -2.65 -10.75 6.28
N ALA A 75 -2.18 -10.64 5.02
CA ALA A 75 -1.01 -9.81 4.68
C ALA A 75 -1.22 -8.31 4.98
N ILE A 76 -2.42 -7.78 4.72
CA ILE A 76 -2.76 -6.39 5.06
C ILE A 76 -2.70 -6.19 6.57
N LEU A 77 -3.25 -7.11 7.37
CA LEU A 77 -3.24 -7.00 8.82
C LEU A 77 -1.82 -7.06 9.41
N TYR A 78 -0.93 -7.87 8.83
CA TYR A 78 0.49 -7.84 9.20
C TYR A 78 1.11 -6.47 8.90
N ARG A 79 0.87 -5.92 7.71
CA ARG A 79 1.40 -4.60 7.33
C ARG A 79 0.84 -3.46 8.22
N VAL A 80 -0.41 -3.57 8.64
CA VAL A 80 -1.02 -2.63 9.61
C VAL A 80 -0.42 -2.81 11.00
N SER A 81 -0.06 -4.03 11.41
CA SER A 81 0.61 -4.28 12.69
C SER A 81 1.98 -3.59 12.78
N ASP A 82 2.66 -3.45 11.63
CA ASP A 82 3.97 -2.80 11.55
C ASP A 82 3.89 -1.29 11.83
N LEU A 83 2.70 -0.67 11.78
CA LEU A 83 2.51 0.74 12.21
C LEU A 83 2.81 0.95 13.70
N TYR A 84 2.70 -0.10 14.50
CA TYR A 84 2.91 -0.04 15.96
C TYR A 84 4.30 -0.53 16.38
N ASP A 85 5.22 -0.66 15.42
CA ASP A 85 6.61 -1.07 15.62
C ASP A 85 7.54 0.09 15.19
N ASP A 86 8.29 0.67 16.13
CA ASP A 86 9.17 1.81 15.84
C ASP A 86 10.43 1.42 15.06
N GLU A 87 10.70 0.12 14.93
CA GLU A 87 11.77 -0.42 14.09
C GLU A 87 11.34 -0.61 12.62
N GLU A 88 10.05 -0.56 12.32
CA GLU A 88 9.50 -0.76 10.97
C GLU A 88 9.19 0.57 10.26
N GLU A 89 9.66 0.71 9.02
CA GLU A 89 9.30 1.85 8.17
C GLU A 89 8.01 1.52 7.39
N THR A 90 6.87 1.97 7.93
CA THR A 90 5.59 1.86 7.25
C THR A 90 4.68 3.04 7.57
N SER A 91 3.82 3.40 6.61
CA SER A 91 2.82 4.46 6.77
C SER A 91 1.43 3.99 6.35
N PRO A 92 0.34 4.58 6.90
CA PRO A 92 -1.01 4.27 6.45
C PRO A 92 -1.22 4.53 4.95
N GLU A 93 -0.57 5.58 4.43
CA GLU A 93 -0.63 5.94 3.01
C GLU A 93 -0.01 4.86 2.13
N GLU A 94 1.19 4.37 2.46
CA GLU A 94 1.82 3.27 1.72
C GLU A 94 0.97 2.01 1.73
N ILE A 95 0.35 1.68 2.87
CA ILE A 95 -0.56 0.54 2.99
C ILE A 95 -1.74 0.70 2.03
N TYR A 96 -2.37 1.88 2.04
CA TYR A 96 -3.50 2.19 1.17
C TYR A 96 -3.12 2.13 -0.32
N LEU A 97 -2.00 2.75 -0.71
CA LEU A 97 -1.52 2.76 -2.09
C LEU A 97 -1.21 1.35 -2.59
N ASN A 98 -0.58 0.51 -1.76
CA ASN A 98 -0.32 -0.89 -2.08
C ASN A 98 -1.63 -1.67 -2.32
N VAL A 99 -2.61 -1.55 -1.43
CA VAL A 99 -3.89 -2.27 -1.57
C VAL A 99 -4.66 -1.79 -2.80
N ARG A 100 -4.74 -0.48 -3.02
CA ARG A 100 -5.40 0.11 -4.20
C ARG A 100 -4.75 -0.38 -5.50
N HIS A 101 -3.41 -0.42 -5.54
CA HIS A 101 -2.67 -0.92 -6.69
C HIS A 101 -2.98 -2.41 -6.98
N ILE A 102 -3.02 -3.26 -5.94
CA ILE A 102 -3.38 -4.68 -6.13
C ILE A 102 -4.81 -4.83 -6.66
N MET A 103 -5.77 -4.03 -6.15
CA MET A 103 -7.15 -4.08 -6.63
C MET A 103 -7.26 -3.61 -8.08
N ARG A 104 -6.51 -2.58 -8.49
CA ARG A 104 -6.43 -2.14 -9.89
C ARG A 104 -5.96 -3.26 -10.81
N ILE A 105 -4.84 -3.91 -10.45
CA ILE A 105 -4.29 -5.04 -11.23
C ILE A 105 -5.28 -6.21 -11.29
N LYS A 106 -5.97 -6.52 -10.18
CA LYS A 106 -6.98 -7.60 -10.15
C LYS A 106 -8.16 -7.27 -11.07
N SER A 107 -8.62 -6.03 -11.10
CA SER A 107 -9.65 -5.55 -12.02
C SER A 107 -9.23 -5.64 -13.48
N ASP A 108 -7.94 -5.44 -13.78
CA ASP A 108 -7.38 -5.50 -15.14
C ASP A 108 -7.12 -6.93 -15.67
N GLY A 109 -7.42 -7.96 -14.89
CA GLY A 109 -7.25 -9.38 -15.28
C GLY A 109 -5.94 -10.02 -14.78
N GLY A 110 -5.20 -9.35 -13.89
CA GLY A 110 -3.98 -9.85 -13.26
C GLY A 110 -2.70 -9.61 -14.07
N LEU A 111 -1.53 -9.85 -13.44
CA LEU A 111 -0.18 -9.58 -14.01
C LEU A 111 0.21 -10.41 -15.25
N ARG A 112 -0.70 -11.22 -15.81
CA ARG A 112 -0.38 -12.23 -16.84
C ARG A 112 -1.11 -12.03 -18.17
N ARG A 113 -1.54 -10.81 -18.47
CA ARG A 113 -1.92 -10.49 -19.85
C ARG A 113 -0.68 -10.39 -20.73
#